data_AF-A0A523U463-F1
#
_entry.id   AF-A0A523U463-F1
#
_cell.length_a   1.000
_cell.length_b   1.000
_cell.length_c   1.000
_cell.angle_alpha   90.00
_cell.angle_beta   90.00
_cell.angle_gamma   90.00
#
_symmetry.space_group_name_H-M   'P 1'
#
loop_
_entity.id
_entity.type
_entity.pdbx_description
1 polymer ?
#
loop_
_entity_poly.entity_id
_entity_poly.type
_entity_poly.pdbx_seq_one_letter_code
_entity_poly.pdbx_strand_id
1 'polypeptide(L)'
;MRFGGSSGTWIARGLPNDACLITIELNPEHAQVAANNFRLAGLAERVDIRVGDAHQLLPELSTEGPFDFIFIDAEKEGCPAYLEWALENLQPGGIVAGHNAFGHGDIVDTGDTRERTEALRVFNRRLAEDPQMVSLIFPAGDGRALAVRRRQEQCPSSPLQIKDLIYSDWISISTALTTVRRRY
;
A
#
# COMPACT_ATOMS: atom_id res chain seq x y z
N MET A 1 -17.29 -15.94 -10.16
CA MET A 1 -17.49 -14.55 -9.70
C MET A 1 -16.46 -14.20 -8.63
N ARG A 2 -15.19 -13.94 -9.00
CA ARG A 2 -14.15 -13.52 -8.03
C ARG A 2 -13.64 -12.08 -8.26
N PHE A 3 -14.01 -11.45 -9.38
CA PHE A 3 -13.50 -10.14 -9.81
C PHE A 3 -14.68 -9.25 -10.23
N GLY A 4 -15.18 -8.43 -9.31
CA GLY A 4 -16.37 -7.61 -9.52
C GLY A 4 -16.36 -6.30 -8.75
N GLY A 5 -15.18 -5.75 -8.45
CA GLY A 5 -15.08 -4.46 -7.74
C GLY A 5 -15.40 -4.51 -6.25
N SER A 6 -15.45 -5.69 -5.61
CA SER A 6 -15.77 -5.80 -4.17
C SER A 6 -14.75 -5.10 -3.28
N SER A 7 -13.45 -5.37 -3.46
CA SER A 7 -12.37 -4.67 -2.75
C SER A 7 -12.38 -3.18 -3.06
N GLY A 8 -12.49 -2.82 -4.34
CA GLY A 8 -12.62 -1.43 -4.80
C GLY A 8 -13.78 -0.69 -4.12
N THR A 9 -14.92 -1.35 -3.90
CA THR A 9 -16.09 -0.74 -3.24
C THR A 9 -15.76 -0.39 -1.79
N TRP A 10 -15.09 -1.28 -1.07
CA TRP A 10 -14.68 -1.03 0.31
C TRP A 10 -13.61 0.06 0.40
N ILE A 11 -12.63 0.05 -0.51
CA ILE A 11 -11.60 1.07 -0.59
C ILE A 11 -12.24 2.44 -0.86
N ALA A 12 -13.04 2.56 -1.94
CA ALA A 12 -13.68 3.82 -2.31
C ALA A 12 -14.62 4.38 -1.24
N ARG A 13 -15.26 3.51 -0.42
CA ARG A 13 -16.04 3.96 0.75
C ARG A 13 -15.18 4.53 1.88
N GLY A 14 -13.96 4.03 2.05
CA GLY A 14 -13.01 4.52 3.05
C GLY A 14 -12.27 5.79 2.63
N LEU A 15 -12.28 6.12 1.34
CA LEU A 15 -11.64 7.33 0.82
C LEU A 15 -12.40 8.61 1.26
N PRO A 16 -11.67 9.73 1.49
CA PRO A 16 -12.25 11.07 1.60
C PRO A 16 -13.15 11.41 0.40
N ASN A 17 -14.13 12.29 0.58
CA ASN A 17 -15.11 12.63 -0.47
C ASN A 17 -14.48 13.25 -1.73
N ASP A 18 -13.33 13.91 -1.58
CA ASP A 18 -12.54 14.53 -2.63
C ASP A 18 -11.47 13.58 -3.24
N ALA A 19 -11.39 12.35 -2.76
CA ALA A 19 -10.51 11.32 -3.29
C ALA A 19 -11.22 10.38 -4.29
N CYS A 20 -10.46 9.92 -5.27
CA CYS A 20 -10.87 8.99 -6.31
C CYS A 20 -10.08 7.69 -6.22
N LEU A 21 -10.69 6.58 -6.61
CA LEU A 21 -10.04 5.29 -6.80
C LEU A 21 -9.81 5.05 -8.29
N ILE A 22 -8.56 4.85 -8.71
CA ILE A 22 -8.24 4.26 -10.01
C ILE A 22 -8.09 2.74 -9.83
N THR A 23 -8.78 1.96 -10.66
CA THR A 23 -8.65 0.50 -10.70
C THR A 23 -8.36 0.04 -12.11
N ILE A 24 -7.45 -0.92 -12.26
CA ILE A 24 -7.12 -1.53 -13.55
C ILE A 24 -7.75 -2.92 -13.61
N GLU A 25 -8.41 -3.24 -14.71
CA GLU A 25 -8.98 -4.56 -14.96
C GLU A 25 -8.63 -5.02 -16.37
N LEU A 26 -8.03 -6.20 -16.48
CA LEU A 26 -7.61 -6.76 -17.75
C LEU A 26 -8.80 -7.20 -18.61
N ASN A 27 -9.83 -7.76 -17.98
CA ASN A 27 -10.98 -8.34 -18.69
C ASN A 27 -12.14 -7.33 -18.81
N PRO A 28 -12.55 -6.94 -20.04
CA PRO A 28 -13.63 -5.97 -20.24
C PRO A 28 -14.99 -6.38 -19.64
N GLU A 29 -15.30 -7.68 -19.59
CA GLU A 29 -16.55 -8.16 -18.98
C GLU A 29 -16.53 -8.00 -17.46
N HIS A 30 -15.39 -8.30 -16.81
CA HIS A 30 -15.21 -8.05 -15.38
C HIS A 30 -15.26 -6.56 -15.07
N ALA A 31 -14.66 -5.71 -15.93
CA ALA A 31 -14.73 -4.26 -15.79
C ALA A 31 -16.18 -3.76 -15.84
N GLN A 32 -16.99 -4.31 -16.74
CA GLN A 32 -18.40 -3.97 -16.85
C GLN A 32 -19.21 -4.40 -15.61
N VAL A 33 -18.91 -5.57 -15.05
CA VAL A 33 -19.51 -6.04 -13.78
C VAL A 33 -19.10 -5.13 -12.62
N ALA A 34 -17.83 -4.76 -12.52
CA ALA A 34 -17.33 -3.84 -11.50
C ALA A 34 -17.98 -2.46 -11.61
N ALA A 35 -18.09 -1.89 -12.81
CA ALA A 35 -18.77 -0.62 -13.07
C ALA A 35 -20.23 -0.65 -12.59
N ASN A 36 -20.95 -1.74 -12.88
CA ASN A 36 -22.32 -1.93 -12.40
C ASN A 36 -22.40 -1.99 -10.87
N ASN A 37 -21.46 -2.69 -10.23
CA ASN A 37 -21.41 -2.77 -8.78
C ASN A 37 -21.07 -1.42 -8.13
N PHE A 38 -20.14 -0.63 -8.69
CA PHE A 38 -19.86 0.72 -8.20
C PHE A 38 -21.06 1.64 -8.36
N ARG A 39 -21.79 1.56 -9.48
CA ARG A 39 -23.03 2.31 -9.67
C ARG A 39 -24.09 1.94 -8.64
N LEU A 40 -24.31 0.64 -8.41
CA LEU A 40 -25.26 0.17 -7.37
C LEU A 40 -24.83 0.60 -5.96
N ALA A 41 -23.53 0.75 -5.72
CA ALA A 41 -22.98 1.22 -4.46
C ALA A 41 -22.96 2.75 -4.30
N GLY A 42 -23.36 3.52 -5.32
CA GLY A 42 -23.32 4.98 -5.32
C GLY A 42 -21.92 5.58 -5.47
N LEU A 43 -20.99 4.84 -6.08
CA LEU A 43 -19.57 5.18 -6.17
C LEU A 43 -19.09 5.46 -7.61
N ALA A 44 -19.99 5.46 -8.59
CA ALA A 44 -19.61 5.58 -10.01
C ALA A 44 -18.78 6.83 -10.34
N GLU A 45 -19.00 7.94 -9.64
CA GLU A 45 -18.26 9.20 -9.85
C GLU A 45 -16.92 9.24 -9.12
N ARG A 46 -16.65 8.26 -8.24
CA ARG A 46 -15.45 8.19 -7.40
C ARG A 46 -14.51 7.06 -7.77
N VAL A 47 -14.83 6.31 -8.82
CA VAL A 47 -14.03 5.19 -9.30
C VAL A 47 -13.81 5.30 -10.80
N ASP A 48 -12.54 5.42 -11.20
CA ASP A 48 -12.09 5.36 -12.59
C ASP A 48 -11.59 3.93 -12.90
N ILE A 49 -12.20 3.28 -13.90
CA ILE A 49 -11.84 1.93 -14.32
C ILE A 49 -11.04 2.02 -15.62
N ARG A 50 -9.75 1.65 -15.56
CA ARG A 50 -8.89 1.51 -16.73
C ARG A 50 -8.91 0.05 -17.19
N VAL A 51 -9.32 -0.18 -18.44
CA VAL A 51 -9.39 -1.54 -19.00
C VAL A 51 -8.14 -1.82 -19.83
N GLY A 52 -7.36 -2.82 -19.45
CA GLY A 52 -6.14 -3.19 -20.15
C GLY A 52 -5.11 -3.90 -19.26
N ASP A 53 -3.95 -4.18 -19.85
CA ASP A 53 -2.83 -4.77 -19.12
C ASP A 53 -2.22 -3.73 -18.16
N ALA A 54 -2.20 -4.06 -16.86
CA ALA A 54 -1.63 -3.20 -15.84
C ALA A 54 -0.15 -2.91 -16.10
N HIS A 55 0.64 -3.85 -16.62
CA HIS A 55 2.06 -3.61 -16.91
C HIS A 55 2.26 -2.56 -18.02
N GLN A 56 1.26 -2.35 -18.88
CA GLN A 56 1.28 -1.33 -19.93
C GLN A 56 0.73 0.01 -19.44
N LEU A 57 -0.31 -0.02 -18.60
CA LEU A 57 -1.01 1.18 -18.13
C LEU A 57 -0.30 1.87 -16.95
N LEU A 58 0.39 1.12 -16.09
CA LEU A 58 1.07 1.68 -14.92
C LEU A 58 2.11 2.76 -15.28
N PRO A 59 2.97 2.61 -16.30
CA PRO A 59 3.85 3.69 -16.76
C PRO A 59 3.13 4.98 -17.12
N GLU A 60 1.95 4.90 -17.72
CA GLU A 60 1.14 6.08 -18.07
C GLU A 60 0.55 6.73 -16.81
N LEU A 61 0.06 5.90 -15.87
CA LEU A 61 -0.47 6.34 -14.58
C LEU A 61 0.56 7.02 -13.69
N SER A 62 1.86 6.78 -13.90
CA SER A 62 2.91 7.50 -13.17
C SER A 62 2.82 9.02 -13.34
N THR A 63 2.19 9.51 -14.42
CA THR A 63 1.94 10.94 -14.65
C THR A 63 0.79 11.51 -13.82
N GLU A 64 -0.07 10.65 -13.27
CA GLU A 64 -1.22 11.00 -12.44
C GLU A 64 -0.90 10.93 -10.93
N GLY A 65 0.31 10.45 -10.58
CA GLY A 65 0.79 10.34 -9.20
C GLY A 65 1.47 11.61 -8.66
N PRO A 66 2.03 11.54 -7.44
CA PRO A 66 2.16 10.35 -6.60
C PRO A 66 0.85 9.97 -5.90
N PHE A 67 0.71 8.69 -5.55
CA PHE A 67 -0.51 8.13 -4.94
C PHE A 67 -0.42 8.05 -3.41
N ASP A 68 -1.54 8.23 -2.72
CA ASP A 68 -1.66 8.05 -1.26
C ASP A 68 -1.72 6.57 -0.85
N PHE A 69 -2.35 5.74 -1.69
CA PHE A 69 -2.63 4.34 -1.39
C PHE A 69 -2.59 3.49 -2.67
N ILE A 70 -1.87 2.36 -2.62
CA ILE A 70 -1.77 1.41 -3.73
C ILE A 70 -2.11 0.01 -3.19
N PHE A 71 -3.06 -0.66 -3.84
CA PHE A 71 -3.48 -2.02 -3.49
C PHE A 71 -3.15 -3.00 -4.62
N ILE A 72 -2.33 -4.01 -4.33
CA ILE A 72 -1.85 -5.02 -5.26
C ILE A 72 -2.59 -6.33 -5.01
N ASP A 73 -3.53 -6.66 -5.88
CA ASP A 73 -4.28 -7.93 -5.88
C ASP A 73 -4.55 -8.41 -7.33
N ALA A 74 -3.46 -8.74 -8.02
CA ALA A 74 -3.46 -9.21 -9.40
C ALA A 74 -2.83 -10.62 -9.49
N GLU A 75 -2.35 -10.99 -10.67
CA GLU A 75 -1.52 -12.19 -10.86
C GLU A 75 -0.24 -12.10 -10.03
N LYS A 76 0.24 -13.25 -9.55
CA LYS A 76 1.28 -13.28 -8.51
C LYS A 76 2.68 -13.19 -9.11
N GLU A 77 2.82 -13.69 -10.32
CA GLU A 77 4.00 -13.62 -11.16
C GLU A 77 4.40 -12.15 -11.40
N GLY A 78 3.42 -11.25 -11.59
CA GLY A 78 3.65 -9.81 -11.78
C GLY A 78 3.86 -9.00 -10.50
N CYS A 79 3.61 -9.57 -9.31
CA CYS A 79 3.67 -8.83 -8.03
C CYS A 79 4.99 -8.08 -7.78
N PRO A 80 6.19 -8.63 -8.08
CA PRO A 80 7.45 -7.88 -7.96
C PRO A 80 7.46 -6.60 -8.80
N ALA A 81 7.01 -6.64 -10.06
CA ALA A 81 6.97 -5.46 -10.93
C ALA A 81 5.96 -4.43 -10.44
N TYR A 82 4.78 -4.87 -9.99
CA TYR A 82 3.79 -3.98 -9.38
C TYR A 82 4.31 -3.31 -8.12
N LEU A 83 5.11 -4.00 -7.31
CA LEU A 83 5.72 -3.43 -6.12
C LEU A 83 6.73 -2.35 -6.46
N GLU A 84 7.64 -2.59 -7.41
CA GLU A 84 8.62 -1.55 -7.80
C GLU A 84 7.92 -0.30 -8.31
N TRP A 85 6.93 -0.45 -9.20
CA TRP A 85 6.13 0.69 -9.65
C TRP A 85 5.46 1.40 -8.48
N ALA A 86 4.89 0.65 -7.53
CA ALA A 86 4.24 1.24 -6.36
C ALA A 86 5.23 2.04 -5.51
N LEU A 87 6.43 1.52 -5.25
CA LEU A 87 7.44 2.19 -4.44
C LEU A 87 7.94 3.50 -5.08
N GLU A 88 7.99 3.56 -6.41
CA GLU A 88 8.34 4.77 -7.16
C GLU A 88 7.21 5.82 -7.12
N ASN A 89 5.96 5.38 -7.21
CA ASN A 89 4.79 6.25 -7.38
C ASN A 89 4.02 6.55 -6.09
N LEU A 90 4.42 5.98 -4.95
CA LEU A 90 3.76 6.22 -3.66
C LEU A 90 4.34 7.46 -2.98
N GLN A 91 3.51 8.41 -2.53
CA GLN A 91 4.03 9.59 -1.84
C GLN A 91 4.63 9.25 -0.45
N PRO A 92 5.49 10.11 0.13
CA PRO A 92 5.92 9.98 1.52
C PRO A 92 4.72 9.95 2.48
N GLY A 93 4.65 8.95 3.36
CA GLY A 93 3.50 8.70 4.23
C GLY A 93 2.38 7.89 3.58
N GLY A 94 2.46 7.61 2.27
CA GLY A 94 1.52 6.76 1.56
C GLY A 94 1.68 5.28 1.94
N ILE A 95 0.69 4.47 1.56
CA ILE A 95 0.58 3.06 1.92
C ILE A 95 0.54 2.18 0.67
N VAL A 96 1.34 1.11 0.66
CA VAL A 96 1.17 -0.02 -0.26
C VAL A 96 0.65 -1.24 0.49
N ALA A 97 -0.33 -1.93 -0.09
CA ALA A 97 -0.91 -3.14 0.46
C ALA A 97 -0.95 -4.27 -0.57
N GLY A 98 -0.41 -5.43 -0.24
CA GLY A 98 -0.40 -6.63 -1.07
C GLY A 98 -1.33 -7.72 -0.54
N HIS A 99 -2.13 -8.30 -1.42
CA HIS A 99 -3.07 -9.39 -1.09
C HIS A 99 -2.45 -10.77 -1.32
N ASN A 100 -2.84 -11.75 -0.48
CA ASN A 100 -2.33 -13.14 -0.49
C ASN A 100 -0.82 -13.26 -0.23
N ALA A 101 -0.30 -12.53 0.75
CA ALA A 101 1.13 -12.52 1.05
C ALA A 101 1.69 -13.92 1.41
N PHE A 102 0.87 -14.83 1.94
CA PHE A 102 1.29 -16.20 2.28
C PHE A 102 1.19 -17.19 1.13
N GLY A 103 0.53 -16.82 0.02
CA GLY A 103 0.41 -17.69 -1.15
C GLY A 103 -0.21 -19.06 -0.86
N HIS A 104 -1.11 -19.17 0.11
CA HIS A 104 -1.69 -20.41 0.63
C HIS A 104 -0.71 -21.35 1.35
N GLY A 105 0.37 -20.80 1.89
CA GLY A 105 1.41 -21.55 2.59
C GLY A 105 2.56 -21.99 1.67
N ASP A 106 2.40 -21.86 0.35
CA ASP A 106 3.42 -22.22 -0.65
C ASP A 106 4.78 -21.53 -0.37
N ILE A 107 4.75 -20.29 0.12
CA ILE A 107 5.97 -19.50 0.32
C ILE A 107 6.92 -20.10 1.38
N VAL A 108 6.41 -20.92 2.32
CA VAL A 108 7.22 -21.55 3.37
C VAL A 108 7.78 -22.91 2.95
N ASP A 109 7.25 -23.52 1.88
CA ASP A 109 7.78 -24.76 1.33
C ASP A 109 9.00 -24.50 0.44
N THR A 110 10.20 -24.67 1.00
CA THR A 110 11.46 -24.46 0.28
C THR A 110 11.64 -25.36 -0.95
N GLY A 111 10.84 -26.43 -1.10
CA GLY A 111 10.84 -27.29 -2.28
C GLY A 111 9.96 -26.78 -3.43
N ASP A 112 9.04 -25.85 -3.16
CA ASP A 112 8.19 -25.26 -4.19
C ASP A 112 8.93 -24.15 -4.95
N THR A 113 9.19 -24.42 -6.23
CA THR A 113 9.94 -23.53 -7.14
C THR A 113 9.06 -22.95 -8.25
N ARG A 114 7.73 -23.03 -8.12
CA ARG A 114 6.82 -22.40 -9.08
C ARG A 114 7.06 -20.90 -9.12
N GLU A 115 6.98 -20.33 -10.31
CA GLU A 115 7.21 -18.91 -10.57
C GLU A 115 6.37 -18.00 -9.66
N ARG A 116 5.08 -18.29 -9.51
CA ARG A 116 4.19 -17.62 -8.55
C ARG A 116 4.74 -17.58 -7.12
N THR A 117 5.27 -18.70 -6.64
CA THR A 117 5.76 -18.83 -5.26
C THR A 117 7.03 -18.03 -5.07
N GLU A 118 7.96 -18.11 -6.03
CA GLU A 118 9.18 -17.31 -6.03
C GLU A 118 8.88 -15.81 -6.15
N ALA A 119 7.95 -15.42 -7.01
CA ALA A 119 7.53 -14.02 -7.16
C ALA A 119 6.97 -13.46 -5.85
N LEU A 120 6.18 -14.23 -5.10
CA LEU A 120 5.69 -13.84 -3.77
C LEU A 120 6.82 -13.74 -2.73
N ARG A 121 7.82 -14.64 -2.77
CA ARG A 121 9.00 -14.55 -1.91
C ARG A 121 9.81 -13.29 -2.19
N VAL A 122 10.03 -12.98 -3.47
CA VAL A 122 10.71 -11.75 -3.92
C VAL A 122 9.92 -10.52 -3.46
N PHE A 123 8.61 -10.48 -3.71
CA PHE A 123 7.73 -9.39 -3.26
C PHE A 123 7.83 -9.16 -1.75
N ASN A 124 7.66 -10.21 -0.94
CA ASN A 124 7.68 -10.10 0.51
C ASN A 124 9.06 -9.67 1.02
N ARG A 125 10.14 -10.24 0.48
CA ARG A 125 11.51 -9.87 0.84
C ARG A 125 11.80 -8.42 0.49
N ARG A 126 11.49 -8.00 -0.73
CA ARG A 126 11.70 -6.64 -1.22
C ARG A 126 10.98 -5.60 -0.36
N LEU A 127 9.75 -5.89 0.06
CA LEU A 127 8.97 -5.01 0.94
C LEU A 127 9.49 -5.00 2.39
N ALA A 128 10.04 -6.11 2.87
CA ALA A 128 10.63 -6.23 4.20
C ALA A 128 12.00 -5.52 4.30
N GLU A 129 12.79 -5.55 3.23
CA GLU A 129 14.15 -5.02 3.19
C GLU A 129 14.23 -3.56 2.72
N ASP A 130 13.14 -2.97 2.24
CA ASP A 130 13.14 -1.57 1.79
C ASP A 130 13.36 -0.58 2.96
N PRO A 131 14.47 0.19 2.96
CA PRO A 131 14.76 1.13 4.04
C PRO A 131 13.80 2.32 4.09
N GLN A 132 13.15 2.65 2.97
CA GLN A 132 12.15 3.72 2.88
C GLN A 132 10.78 3.28 3.42
N MET A 133 10.60 2.01 3.75
CA MET A 133 9.32 1.47 4.19
C MET A 133 9.35 1.08 5.67
N VAL A 134 8.18 1.12 6.28
CA VAL A 134 7.88 0.40 7.52
C VAL A 134 6.81 -0.62 7.18
N SER A 135 7.19 -1.90 7.16
CA SER A 135 6.37 -2.99 6.65
C SER A 135 5.97 -3.99 7.73
N LEU A 136 4.81 -4.62 7.52
CA LEU A 136 4.32 -5.75 8.29
C LEU A 136 3.52 -6.68 7.39
N ILE A 137 3.40 -7.95 7.79
CA ILE A 137 2.41 -8.87 7.22
C ILE A 137 1.39 -9.19 8.30
N PHE A 138 0.14 -8.82 8.05
CA PHE A 138 -0.98 -9.09 8.96
C PHE A 138 -1.63 -10.44 8.59
N PRO A 139 -1.76 -11.39 9.52
CA PRO A 139 -2.23 -12.75 9.24
C PRO A 139 -3.78 -12.84 9.17
N ALA A 140 -4.41 -11.98 8.38
CA ALA A 140 -5.84 -12.10 8.05
C ALA A 140 -6.02 -12.77 6.68
N GLY A 141 -6.84 -13.82 6.65
CA GLY A 141 -6.99 -14.66 5.47
C GLY A 141 -5.64 -15.26 5.08
N ASP A 142 -5.29 -15.14 3.81
CA ASP A 142 -4.03 -15.63 3.25
C ASP A 142 -2.85 -14.63 3.38
N GLY A 143 -2.88 -13.81 4.43
CA GLY A 143 -1.89 -12.77 4.68
C GLY A 143 -2.14 -11.48 3.89
N ARG A 144 -1.85 -10.35 4.52
CA ARG A 144 -1.85 -9.02 3.90
C ARG A 144 -0.53 -8.35 4.19
N ALA A 145 0.26 -8.12 3.14
CA ALA A 145 1.43 -7.27 3.26
C ALA A 145 0.95 -5.82 3.33
N LEU A 146 1.47 -5.04 4.27
CA LEU A 146 1.19 -3.62 4.41
C LEU A 146 2.50 -2.90 4.65
N ALA A 147 2.73 -1.81 3.96
CA ALA A 147 3.89 -0.98 4.22
C ALA A 147 3.56 0.50 4.05
N VAL A 148 4.12 1.32 4.94
CA VAL A 148 3.99 2.78 4.91
C VAL A 148 5.33 3.35 4.44
N ARG A 149 5.30 4.23 3.43
CA ARG A 149 6.49 4.98 3.02
C ARG A 149 6.84 5.99 4.10
N ARG A 150 8.08 5.96 4.59
CA ARG A 150 8.56 6.91 5.60
C ARG A 150 8.41 8.33 5.05
N ARG A 151 7.92 9.24 5.90
CA ARG A 151 8.08 10.66 5.62
C ARG A 151 9.56 10.98 5.72
N GLN A 152 10.10 11.68 4.73
CA GLN A 152 11.42 12.27 4.91
C GLN A 152 11.30 13.27 6.04
N GLU A 153 11.82 12.93 7.21
CA GLU A 153 12.01 13.93 8.25
C GLU A 153 13.04 14.92 7.71
N GLN A 154 12.62 16.15 7.44
CA GLN A 154 13.57 17.26 7.43
C GLN A 154 14.05 17.41 8.87
N CYS A 155 15.10 16.67 9.20
CA CYS A 155 15.92 16.98 10.34
C CYS A 155 16.39 18.43 10.10
N PRO A 156 16.10 19.40 10.98
CA PRO A 156 16.52 20.77 10.76
C PRO A 156 18.02 20.77 10.45
N SER A 157 18.41 21.39 9.34
CA SER A 157 19.79 21.41 8.83
C SER A 157 20.76 22.18 9.73
N SER A 158 20.25 22.76 10.81
CA SER A 158 21.04 23.26 11.92
C SER A 158 20.86 22.31 13.12
N PRO A 159 21.94 21.90 13.81
CA PRO A 159 21.79 21.31 15.13
C PRO A 159 20.96 22.28 15.96
N LEU A 160 19.84 21.83 16.52
CA LEU A 160 19.09 22.60 17.50
C LEU A 160 20.11 23.12 18.52
N GLN A 161 20.37 24.43 18.50
CA GLN A 161 21.32 25.01 19.45
C GLN A 161 20.63 24.86 20.80
N ILE A 162 21.22 24.03 21.67
CA ILE A 162 20.70 23.70 23.01
C ILE A 162 20.27 24.95 23.82
N LYS A 163 20.82 26.13 23.50
CA LYS A 163 20.45 27.43 24.07
C LYS A 163 19.03 27.92 23.74
N ASP A 164 18.39 27.47 22.67
CA ASP A 164 16.99 27.82 22.36
C ASP A 164 15.99 26.98 23.20
N LEU A 165 16.47 25.92 23.86
CA LEU A 165 15.69 25.10 24.80
C LEU A 165 15.92 25.44 26.28
N ILE A 166 16.86 26.34 26.62
CA ILE A 166 17.24 26.61 28.03
C ILE A 166 16.82 28.03 28.50
N TYR A 167 15.99 28.74 27.76
CA TYR A 167 15.36 29.98 28.22
C TYR A 167 13.82 29.87 28.24
N SER A 168 13.30 28.89 28.99
CA SER A 168 12.08 29.04 29.79
C SER A 168 11.91 27.79 30.67
N ASP A 169 12.15 28.01 31.96
CA ASP A 169 11.73 27.21 33.10
C ASP A 169 12.31 25.79 33.28
N TRP A 170 13.31 25.75 34.15
CA TRP A 170 13.91 24.57 34.74
C TRP A 170 12.95 23.85 35.71
N ILE A 171 12.57 22.60 35.40
CA ILE A 171 12.44 21.53 36.41
C ILE A 171 13.07 20.24 35.85
N SER A 172 14.08 19.76 36.58
CA SER A 172 14.81 18.50 36.40
C SER A 172 13.89 17.28 36.51
N ILE A 173 14.00 16.30 35.59
CA ILE A 173 13.75 14.85 35.77
C ILE A 173 14.42 14.13 34.58
N SER A 174 15.60 13.56 34.78
CA SER A 174 15.92 12.11 34.78
C SER A 174 15.25 11.23 33.73
N THR A 175 16.08 10.54 32.95
CA THR A 175 15.82 9.33 32.15
C THR A 175 14.66 8.45 32.64
N ALA A 176 13.65 8.20 31.79
CA ALA A 176 12.81 6.99 31.84
C ALA A 176 11.93 6.82 30.59
N LEU A 177 11.79 5.56 30.16
CA LEU A 177 10.77 4.98 29.26
C LEU A 177 9.44 5.75 29.21
N THR A 178 8.80 5.81 28.03
CA THR A 178 7.37 6.16 27.93
C THR A 178 6.58 5.10 27.15
N THR A 179 5.55 4.59 27.83
CA THR A 179 4.61 3.53 27.47
C THR A 179 3.38 4.07 26.71
N VAL A 180 2.76 3.22 25.89
CA VAL A 180 1.52 3.47 25.12
C VAL A 180 0.28 3.49 26.01
N ARG A 181 -0.68 4.40 25.74
CA ARG A 181 -2.07 4.29 26.20
C ARG A 181 -3.04 4.71 25.09
N ARG A 182 -3.88 3.79 24.60
CA ARG A 182 -5.09 4.12 23.82
C ARG A 182 -6.08 4.86 24.71
N ARG A 183 -6.78 5.86 24.16
CA ARG A 183 -8.10 6.26 24.65
C ARG A 183 -9.14 5.84 23.61
N TYR A 184 -10.27 5.40 24.15
CA TYR A 184 -11.42 4.73 23.54
C TYR A 184 -11.88 5.32 22.21
#